data_AF-A0A9X3C305-F1
#
_entry.id   AF-A0A9X3C305-F1
#
_cell.length_a   1.000
_cell.length_b   1.000
_cell.length_c   1.000
_cell.angle_alpha   90.00
_cell.angle_beta   90.00
_cell.angle_gamma   90.00
#
_symmetry.space_group_name_H-M   'P 1'
#
loop_
_entity.id
_entity.type
_entity.pdbx_description
1 polymer ?
#
loop_
_entity_poly.entity_id
_entity_poly.type
_entity_poly.pdbx_seq_one_letter_code
_entity_poly.pdbx_strand_id
1 'polypeptide(L)'
;MKINFPSIPLAVGALTIALAGAVIGMAPANAETGVFVTTQSGATTCNLLSNQVACEHASGFWQTAGRYGMAVVGQDGTFQWIDGDIGTCEPDCGGGPTVLTYGTEYHIKGWTIEPSSDGTSFTNDRSGRGMFVSIQNVDSF
;
A
#
# COMPACT_ATOMS: atom_id res chain seq x y z
N MET A 1 -30.34 -67.23 -30.51
CA MET A 1 -31.10 -66.55 -29.43
C MET A 1 -30.09 -65.74 -28.62
N LYS A 2 -30.02 -64.42 -28.83
CA LYS A 2 -29.00 -63.54 -28.22
C LYS A 2 -29.49 -63.10 -26.83
N ILE A 3 -28.64 -63.25 -25.83
CA ILE A 3 -28.88 -62.83 -24.44
C ILE A 3 -28.36 -61.40 -24.27
N ASN A 4 -29.15 -60.57 -23.60
CA ASN A 4 -28.89 -59.17 -23.28
C ASN A 4 -28.15 -59.07 -21.93
N PHE A 5 -27.18 -58.15 -21.80
CA PHE A 5 -26.79 -57.58 -20.50
C PHE A 5 -26.46 -56.08 -20.69
N PRO A 6 -27.04 -55.18 -19.87
CA PRO A 6 -26.72 -53.75 -19.90
C PRO A 6 -25.53 -53.43 -18.98
N SER A 7 -24.59 -52.62 -19.46
CA SER A 7 -23.46 -52.09 -18.68
C SER A 7 -23.84 -50.76 -18.02
N ILE A 8 -23.82 -50.70 -16.68
CA ILE A 8 -23.98 -49.50 -15.85
C ILE A 8 -22.61 -49.20 -15.17
N PRO A 9 -22.26 -47.93 -14.87
CA PRO A 9 -20.93 -47.37 -15.11
C PRO A 9 -20.01 -47.37 -13.87
N LEU A 10 -18.71 -47.11 -14.08
CA LEU A 10 -17.85 -46.52 -13.04
C LEU A 10 -17.42 -45.12 -13.45
N ALA A 11 -18.14 -44.12 -12.94
CA ALA A 11 -17.62 -42.77 -12.81
C ALA A 11 -16.59 -42.78 -11.68
N VAL A 12 -15.30 -42.85 -12.03
CA VAL A 12 -14.22 -42.60 -11.07
C VAL A 12 -14.11 -41.08 -10.95
N GLY A 13 -14.84 -40.53 -9.97
CA GLY A 13 -14.66 -39.16 -9.52
C GLY A 13 -13.30 -39.04 -8.83
N ALA A 14 -12.32 -38.48 -9.52
CA ALA A 14 -11.10 -38.01 -8.88
C ALA A 14 -11.44 -36.69 -8.15
N LEU A 15 -11.76 -36.79 -6.85
CA LEU A 15 -11.81 -35.63 -5.97
C LEU A 15 -10.36 -35.23 -5.63
N THR A 16 -9.73 -34.46 -6.51
CA THR A 16 -8.48 -33.78 -6.16
C THR A 16 -8.79 -32.64 -5.20
N ILE A 17 -8.51 -32.85 -3.92
CA ILE A 17 -8.46 -31.77 -2.94
C ILE A 17 -7.19 -30.97 -3.25
N ALA A 18 -7.33 -29.92 -4.06
CA ALA A 18 -6.32 -28.88 -4.13
C ALA A 18 -6.39 -28.10 -2.81
N LEU A 19 -5.44 -28.34 -1.89
CA LEU A 19 -5.11 -27.33 -0.88
C LEU A 19 -4.53 -26.14 -1.64
N ALA A 20 -5.39 -25.20 -2.02
CA ALA A 20 -4.98 -23.85 -2.32
C ALA A 20 -4.50 -23.23 -1.00
N GLY A 21 -3.23 -23.47 -0.66
CA GLY A 21 -2.53 -22.57 0.23
C GLY A 21 -2.61 -21.20 -0.42
N ALA A 22 -3.40 -20.30 0.15
CA ALA A 22 -3.44 -18.91 -0.25
C ALA A 22 -2.07 -18.30 0.11
N VAL A 23 -1.09 -18.47 -0.78
CA VAL A 23 -0.06 -17.46 -0.94
C VAL A 23 -0.81 -16.22 -1.41
N ILE A 24 -1.05 -15.30 -0.49
CA ILE A 24 -1.37 -13.91 -0.86
C ILE A 24 -0.05 -13.35 -1.41
N GLY A 25 0.33 -13.81 -2.60
CA GLY A 25 1.26 -13.07 -3.42
C GLY A 25 0.52 -11.80 -3.77
N MET A 26 0.96 -10.69 -3.20
CA MET A 26 0.65 -9.38 -3.77
C MET A 26 1.00 -9.49 -5.25
N ALA A 27 -0.02 -9.46 -6.11
CA ALA A 27 0.21 -9.25 -7.53
C ALA A 27 1.15 -8.04 -7.64
N PRO A 28 2.10 -8.02 -8.60
CA PRO A 28 2.85 -6.80 -8.83
C PRO A 28 1.80 -5.72 -9.04
N ALA A 29 1.80 -4.69 -8.18
CA ALA A 29 1.00 -3.52 -8.42
C ALA A 29 1.26 -3.16 -9.88
N ASN A 30 0.20 -3.17 -10.69
CA ASN A 30 0.18 -2.54 -12.01
C ASN A 30 1.12 -1.35 -11.96
N ALA A 31 2.23 -1.39 -12.71
CA ALA A 31 3.34 -0.44 -12.58
C ALA A 31 2.85 0.98 -12.87
N GLU A 32 2.28 1.59 -11.85
CA GLU A 32 1.78 2.94 -11.83
C GLU A 32 2.96 3.84 -11.46
N THR A 33 3.13 4.93 -12.20
CA THR A 33 4.02 5.99 -11.77
C THR A 33 3.42 6.66 -10.55
N GLY A 34 4.07 6.47 -9.41
CA GLY A 34 3.74 7.11 -8.16
C GLY A 34 4.01 8.62 -8.17
N VAL A 35 3.31 9.35 -7.30
CA VAL A 35 3.52 10.78 -7.09
C VAL A 35 4.23 10.96 -5.76
N PHE A 36 5.39 11.63 -5.78
CA PHE A 36 6.15 11.90 -4.57
C PHE A 36 5.76 13.24 -3.97
N VAL A 37 5.52 13.26 -2.66
CA VAL A 37 5.27 14.46 -1.87
C VAL A 37 6.20 14.49 -0.67
N THR A 38 6.54 15.68 -0.20
CA THR A 38 7.32 15.85 1.03
C THR A 38 6.71 16.94 1.89
N THR A 39 6.75 16.76 3.21
CA THR A 39 6.31 17.80 4.16
C THR A 39 7.14 19.08 4.00
N GLN A 40 6.58 20.26 4.31
CA GLN A 40 7.33 21.53 4.29
C GLN A 40 8.62 21.51 5.13
N SER A 41 8.66 20.72 6.21
CA SER A 41 9.86 20.53 7.04
C SER A 41 10.89 19.57 6.43
N GLY A 42 10.53 18.83 5.38
CA GLY A 42 11.33 17.73 4.83
C GLY A 42 11.40 16.50 5.74
N ALA A 43 10.62 16.43 6.82
CA ALA A 43 10.69 15.36 7.79
C ALA A 43 10.18 14.02 7.26
N THR A 44 9.19 14.04 6.37
CA THR A 44 8.60 12.83 5.78
C THR A 44 8.40 13.01 4.28
N THR A 45 8.76 11.99 3.51
CA THR A 45 8.52 11.91 2.06
C THR A 45 7.63 10.71 1.80
N CYS A 46 6.61 10.87 0.95
CA CYS A 46 5.65 9.81 0.64
C CYS A 46 5.49 9.60 -0.86
N ASN A 47 5.33 8.35 -1.25
CA ASN A 47 4.95 7.91 -2.57
C ASN A 47 3.46 7.54 -2.59
N LEU A 48 2.68 8.22 -3.42
CA LEU A 48 1.25 7.95 -3.61
C LEU A 48 1.00 7.14 -4.87
N LEU A 49 0.38 5.99 -4.69
CA LEU A 49 -0.26 5.19 -5.73
C LEU A 49 -1.77 5.24 -5.53
N SER A 50 -2.55 4.94 -6.57
CA SER A 50 -4.01 4.88 -6.47
C SER A 50 -4.53 3.89 -5.43
N ASN A 51 -3.76 2.84 -5.13
CA ASN A 51 -4.14 1.77 -4.20
C ASN A 51 -3.40 1.81 -2.85
N GLN A 52 -2.36 2.64 -2.69
CA GLN A 52 -1.59 2.72 -1.44
C GLN A 52 -0.84 4.05 -1.29
N VAL A 53 -0.49 4.38 -0.05
CA VAL A 53 0.49 5.41 0.29
C VAL A 53 1.62 4.77 1.06
N ALA A 54 2.87 5.04 0.65
CA ALA A 54 4.07 4.64 1.38
C ALA A 54 4.82 5.89 1.82
N CYS A 55 5.10 6.04 3.11
CA CYS A 55 5.78 7.20 3.67
C CYS A 55 7.07 6.77 4.37
N GLU A 56 8.12 7.52 4.14
CA GLU A 56 9.45 7.32 4.70
C GLU A 56 9.85 8.50 5.59
N HIS A 57 10.49 8.17 6.70
CA HIS A 57 11.34 9.09 7.44
C HIS A 57 12.78 8.57 7.34
N ALA A 58 13.73 9.39 6.85
CA ALA A 58 15.09 8.95 6.55
C ALA A 58 15.86 8.36 7.75
N SER A 59 15.49 8.73 8.98
CA SER A 59 16.08 8.16 10.21
C SER A 59 15.31 6.94 10.75
N GLY A 60 14.26 6.50 10.05
CA GLY A 60 13.34 5.45 10.44
C GLY A 60 12.32 5.88 11.50
N PHE A 61 11.18 5.19 11.56
CA PHE A 61 10.14 5.50 12.55
C PHE A 61 10.47 4.88 13.92
N TRP A 62 10.43 5.68 14.99
CA TRP A 62 10.76 5.20 16.35
C TRP A 62 9.79 4.12 16.86
N GLN A 63 8.53 4.10 16.39
CA GLN A 63 7.56 3.03 16.70
C GLN A 63 8.06 1.64 16.28
N THR A 64 9.01 1.60 15.35
CA THR A 64 9.65 0.36 14.88
C THR A 64 11.04 0.16 15.48
N ALA A 65 11.42 0.99 16.46
CA ALA A 65 12.79 1.15 16.93
C ALA A 65 13.78 1.43 15.78
N GLY A 66 13.32 2.14 14.73
CA GLY A 66 14.08 2.44 13.53
C GLY A 66 14.36 1.24 12.62
N ARG A 67 13.71 0.08 12.85
CA ARG A 67 13.93 -1.13 12.04
C ARG A 67 13.27 -1.08 10.66
N TYR A 68 12.22 -0.29 10.50
CA TYR A 68 11.52 -0.13 9.24
C TYR A 68 11.55 1.34 8.81
N GLY A 69 11.97 1.56 7.57
CA GLY A 69 12.05 2.90 6.98
C GLY A 69 10.69 3.45 6.54
N MET A 70 9.71 2.56 6.26
CA MET A 70 8.45 2.96 5.64
C MET A 70 7.20 2.49 6.37
N ALA A 71 6.25 3.41 6.50
CA ALA A 71 4.86 3.19 6.84
C ALA A 71 4.03 3.07 5.54
N VAL A 72 3.32 1.96 5.36
CA VAL A 72 2.51 1.73 4.16
C VAL A 72 1.06 1.47 4.53
N VAL A 73 0.14 2.17 3.88
CA VAL A 73 -1.30 1.94 4.02
C VAL A 73 -1.94 1.70 2.65
N GLY A 74 -2.77 0.67 2.56
CA GLY A 74 -3.62 0.40 1.41
C GLY A 74 -4.89 1.23 1.44
N GLN A 75 -5.54 1.37 0.28
CA GLN A 75 -6.82 2.06 0.12
C GLN A 75 -7.96 1.53 1.02
N ASP A 76 -7.82 0.33 1.59
CA ASP A 76 -8.78 -0.29 2.51
C ASP A 76 -8.41 -0.09 4.01
N GLY A 77 -7.33 0.63 4.29
CA GLY A 77 -6.80 0.84 5.64
C GLY A 77 -5.85 -0.28 6.10
N THR A 78 -5.57 -1.28 5.26
CA THR A 78 -4.56 -2.30 5.61
C THR A 78 -3.19 -1.65 5.77
N PHE A 79 -2.57 -1.85 6.93
CA PHE A 79 -1.32 -1.18 7.29
C PHE A 79 -0.17 -2.16 7.45
N GLN A 80 1.00 -1.76 6.99
CA GLN A 80 2.24 -2.53 7.13
C GLN A 80 3.45 -1.61 7.35
N TRP A 81 4.35 -2.07 8.20
CA TRP A 81 5.73 -1.60 8.22
C TRP A 81 6.54 -2.41 7.22
N ILE A 82 7.33 -1.75 6.38
CA ILE A 82 8.22 -2.45 5.44
C ILE A 82 9.65 -1.94 5.56
N ASP A 83 10.60 -2.84 5.39
CA ASP A 83 12.01 -2.51 5.25
C ASP A 83 12.24 -2.07 3.80
N GLY A 84 12.45 -0.78 3.61
CA GLY A 84 12.67 -0.20 2.30
C GLY A 84 12.94 1.28 2.38
N ASP A 85 13.32 1.82 1.23
CA ASP A 85 13.77 3.17 1.01
C ASP A 85 13.06 3.66 -0.26
N ILE A 86 12.36 4.79 -0.19
CA ILE A 86 11.74 5.44 -1.34
C ILE A 86 12.82 5.93 -2.32
N GLY A 87 14.05 6.07 -1.85
CA GLY A 87 15.20 6.63 -2.51
C GLY A 87 15.19 8.14 -2.39
N THR A 88 16.36 8.76 -2.53
CA THR A 88 16.38 10.18 -2.83
C THR A 88 15.82 10.39 -4.23
N CYS A 89 14.62 10.95 -4.30
CA CYS A 89 14.07 11.47 -5.55
C CYS A 89 14.80 12.79 -5.92
N GLU A 90 16.08 12.67 -6.29
CA GLU A 90 16.93 13.72 -6.87
C GLU A 90 16.82 13.66 -8.42
N PRO A 91 17.30 14.67 -9.19
CA PRO A 91 16.59 15.27 -10.35
C PRO A 91 16.22 14.33 -11.51
N ASP A 92 16.74 13.11 -11.51
CA ASP A 92 16.53 12.04 -12.49
C ASP A 92 15.09 11.50 -12.50
N CYS A 93 14.30 11.78 -11.46
CA CYS A 93 12.86 11.51 -11.39
C CYS A 93 11.97 12.68 -11.86
N GLY A 94 12.56 13.69 -12.52
CA GLY A 94 11.82 14.66 -13.33
C GLY A 94 11.28 15.88 -12.59
N GLY A 95 11.70 16.14 -11.35
CA GLY A 95 11.31 17.37 -10.63
C GLY A 95 11.41 17.36 -9.10
N GLY A 96 11.78 16.23 -8.48
CA GLY A 96 11.76 16.08 -7.03
C GLY A 96 10.35 15.95 -6.44
N PRO A 97 10.21 15.77 -5.12
CA PRO A 97 8.92 15.60 -4.48
C PRO A 97 8.18 16.93 -4.42
N THR A 98 6.87 16.91 -4.59
CA THR A 98 6.03 18.11 -4.39
C THR A 98 6.02 18.47 -2.90
N VAL A 99 6.39 19.70 -2.56
CA VAL A 99 6.37 20.17 -1.18
C VAL A 99 4.94 20.50 -0.76
N LEU A 100 4.46 19.84 0.30
CA LEU A 100 3.16 20.07 0.91
C LEU A 100 3.21 21.28 1.84
N THR A 101 2.33 22.24 1.61
CA THR A 101 2.15 23.41 2.48
C THR A 101 1.19 23.08 3.61
N TYR A 102 1.59 23.30 4.85
CA TYR A 102 0.74 22.99 6.01
C TYR A 102 -0.58 23.78 5.98
N GLY A 103 -1.67 23.10 6.35
CA GLY A 103 -3.02 23.64 6.32
C GLY A 103 -3.65 23.73 4.91
N THR A 104 -2.95 23.28 3.88
CA THR A 104 -3.50 23.16 2.51
C THR A 104 -3.92 21.73 2.25
N GLU A 105 -5.19 21.52 1.92
CA GLU A 105 -5.69 20.21 1.50
C GLU A 105 -5.29 19.92 0.05
N TYR A 106 -4.86 18.69 -0.22
CA TYR A 106 -4.52 18.22 -1.57
C TYR A 106 -5.33 16.98 -1.93
N HIS A 107 -5.64 16.82 -3.22
CA HIS A 107 -6.30 15.65 -3.77
C HIS A 107 -5.41 15.02 -4.84
N ILE A 108 -4.81 13.88 -4.53
CA ILE A 108 -3.80 13.23 -5.39
C ILE A 108 -4.10 11.74 -5.45
N LYS A 109 -4.25 11.18 -6.66
CA LYS A 109 -4.43 9.74 -6.90
C LYS A 109 -5.59 9.10 -6.12
N GLY A 110 -6.64 9.85 -5.77
CA GLY A 110 -7.76 9.34 -4.97
C GLY A 110 -7.52 9.36 -3.46
N TRP A 111 -6.57 10.17 -3.02
CA TRP A 111 -6.29 10.45 -1.62
C TRP A 111 -6.47 11.94 -1.32
N THR A 112 -7.23 12.24 -0.29
CA THR A 112 -7.24 13.53 0.41
C THR A 112 -6.02 13.56 1.33
N ILE A 113 -5.21 14.62 1.22
CA ILE A 113 -3.99 14.82 2.01
C ILE A 113 -4.13 16.10 2.83
N GLU A 114 -3.99 15.98 4.13
CA GLU A 114 -4.09 17.09 5.09
C GLU A 114 -2.77 17.20 5.87
N PRO A 115 -1.78 17.95 5.35
CA PRO A 115 -0.50 18.16 5.98
C PRO A 115 -0.60 19.22 7.08
N SER A 116 0.03 18.96 8.21
CA SER A 116 0.14 19.88 9.35
C SER A 116 1.54 19.83 9.96
N SER A 117 1.82 20.73 10.90
CA SER A 117 3.06 20.68 11.69
C SER A 117 3.19 19.43 12.55
N ASP A 118 2.08 18.80 12.90
CA ASP A 118 2.04 17.65 13.82
C ASP A 118 2.15 16.31 13.05
N GLY A 119 1.83 16.33 11.76
CA GLY A 119 1.84 15.18 10.87
C GLY A 119 0.94 15.38 9.66
N THR A 120 0.88 14.37 8.80
CA THR A 120 0.06 14.40 7.59
C THR A 120 -0.97 13.27 7.64
N SER A 121 -2.24 13.60 7.40
CA SER A 121 -3.28 12.60 7.18
C SER A 121 -3.40 12.30 5.70
N PHE A 122 -3.51 11.01 5.37
CA PHE A 122 -3.84 10.51 4.05
C PHE A 122 -5.13 9.70 4.16
N THR A 123 -6.19 10.14 3.48
CA THR A 123 -7.50 9.49 3.50
C THR A 123 -7.88 9.10 2.09
N ASN A 124 -8.15 7.82 1.85
CA ASN A 124 -8.62 7.37 0.55
C ASN A 124 -10.07 7.87 0.32
N ASP A 125 -10.28 8.57 -0.78
CA ASP A 125 -11.55 9.26 -1.06
C ASP A 125 -12.72 8.30 -1.21
N ARG A 126 -12.44 7.03 -1.58
CA ARG A 126 -13.48 6.03 -1.81
C ARG A 126 -13.86 5.28 -0.53
N SER A 127 -12.89 4.91 0.29
CA SER A 127 -13.13 4.06 1.47
C SER A 127 -13.24 4.85 2.77
N GLY A 128 -12.73 6.09 2.81
CA GLY A 128 -12.55 6.86 4.05
C GLY A 128 -11.50 6.27 5.00
N ARG A 129 -10.67 5.33 4.52
CA ARG A 129 -9.60 4.67 5.28
C ARG A 129 -8.25 5.26 4.92
N GLY A 130 -7.26 5.10 5.79
CA GLY A 130 -5.92 5.58 5.50
C GLY A 130 -5.02 5.63 6.71
N MET A 131 -4.11 6.61 6.75
CA MET A 131 -3.20 6.78 7.87
C MET A 131 -2.91 8.24 8.19
N PHE A 132 -2.67 8.48 9.48
CA PHE A 132 -1.90 9.61 9.95
C PHE A 132 -0.43 9.20 10.04
N VAL A 133 0.47 10.07 9.59
CA VAL A 133 1.92 9.84 9.66
C VAL A 133 2.66 11.09 10.14
N SER A 134 3.53 10.90 11.11
CA SER A 134 4.53 11.86 11.55
C SER A 134 5.78 11.14 12.04
N ILE A 135 6.87 11.89 12.25
CA ILE A 135 8.08 11.32 12.86
C ILE A 135 7.84 10.86 14.31
N GLN A 136 6.75 11.29 14.93
CA GLN A 136 6.39 10.96 16.32
C GLN A 136 5.30 9.91 16.40
N ASN A 137 4.48 9.70 15.39
CA ASN A 137 3.43 8.70 15.46
C ASN A 137 2.86 8.38 14.08
N VAL A 138 2.50 7.12 13.89
CA VAL A 138 1.85 6.58 12.69
C VAL A 138 0.70 5.71 13.16
N ASP A 139 -0.49 6.02 12.68
CA ASP A 139 -1.71 5.28 12.97
C ASP A 139 -2.53 5.12 11.69
N SER A 140 -3.10 3.94 11.50
CA SER A 140 -4.05 3.67 10.41
C SER A 140 -5.48 3.66 10.91
N PHE A 141 -6.43 3.97 10.03
CA PHE A 141 -7.85 4.02 10.34
C PHE A 141 -8.72 3.50 9.20
#